data_AF-C4LHV5-F1
#
_entry.id   AF-C4LHV5-F1
#
_cell.length_a   1.000
_cell.length_b   1.000
_cell.length_c   1.000
_cell.angle_alpha   90.00
_cell.angle_beta   90.00
_cell.angle_gamma   90.00
#
_symmetry.space_group_name_H-M   'P 1'
#
loop_
_entity.id
_entity.type
_entity.pdbx_description
1 polymer ?
#
loop_
_entity_poly.entity_id
_entity_poly.type
_entity_poly.pdbx_seq_one_letter_code
_entity_poly.pdbx_strand_id
1 'polypeptide(L)'
;MADSFARTDLDTPVRAKRRSLLSMDGDAVGVAAEKVARFLGTGKYLGWQTIIVTAWILLNIGGMWWNWDPYPFILLNLAFSTQAAYAAPLILLAQNRQDDRDRVTLNEDRRRAAQTKADTEFLARELAGVRIALGETVTRDYLRHELEDLTTVLQRIEGRLDDAAADAPVDLEYMGDDERRAGLDSPSGQHNESS
;
A
#
# COMPACT_ATOMS: atom_id res chain seq x y z
N MET A 1 -5.72 61.51 8.30
CA MET A 1 -6.67 60.40 8.50
C MET A 1 -7.41 60.19 7.19
N ALA A 2 -7.57 58.93 6.79
CA ALA A 2 -8.13 58.41 5.53
C ALA A 2 -7.10 58.10 4.44
N ASP A 3 -6.64 56.85 4.50
CA ASP A 3 -6.01 56.07 3.44
C ASP A 3 -6.83 56.11 2.14
N SER A 4 -6.17 56.34 1.01
CA SER A 4 -6.64 55.89 -0.28
C SER A 4 -5.63 54.88 -0.82
N PHE A 5 -5.82 53.64 -0.40
CA PHE A 5 -5.17 52.45 -0.92
C PHE A 5 -5.26 52.40 -2.44
N ALA A 6 -4.17 52.70 -3.14
CA ALA A 6 -3.97 52.23 -4.50
C ALA A 6 -3.69 50.71 -4.43
N ARG A 7 -4.76 49.92 -4.23
CA ARG A 7 -4.73 48.49 -4.51
C ARG A 7 -4.70 48.35 -6.02
N THR A 8 -3.49 48.14 -6.54
CA THR A 8 -3.24 47.66 -7.89
C THR A 8 -3.85 46.26 -8.01
N ASP A 9 -5.14 46.22 -8.33
CA ASP A 9 -5.85 45.00 -8.70
C ASP A 9 -5.51 44.68 -10.17
N LEU A 10 -4.29 44.19 -10.38
CA LEU A 10 -3.83 43.64 -11.67
C LEU A 10 -3.50 42.17 -11.48
N ASP A 11 -4.52 41.37 -11.17
CA ASP A 11 -4.39 39.92 -11.30
C ASP A 11 -5.67 39.33 -11.89
N THR A 12 -5.85 39.56 -13.19
CA THR A 12 -6.75 38.73 -13.98
C THR A 12 -5.93 38.20 -15.15
N PRO A 13 -5.40 36.98 -15.07
CA PRO A 13 -4.78 36.37 -16.25
C PRO A 13 -5.87 36.25 -17.30
N VAL A 14 -5.78 37.09 -18.32
CA VAL A 14 -6.65 37.04 -19.50
C VAL A 14 -6.35 35.70 -20.17
N ARG A 15 -7.16 34.70 -19.84
CA ARG A 15 -7.08 33.36 -20.41
C ARG A 15 -7.39 33.50 -21.88
N ALA A 16 -6.35 33.68 -22.69
CA ALA A 16 -6.44 33.70 -24.14
C ALA A 16 -7.17 32.42 -24.55
N LYS A 17 -8.44 32.59 -24.96
CA LYS A 17 -9.29 31.51 -25.46
C LYS A 17 -8.67 31.07 -26.77
N ARG A 18 -7.72 30.14 -26.69
CA ARG A 18 -7.12 29.46 -27.85
C ARG A 18 -8.28 28.89 -28.64
N ARG A 19 -8.64 29.54 -29.74
CA ARG A 19 -9.72 29.10 -30.62
C ARG A 19 -9.28 27.76 -31.19
N SER A 20 -9.73 26.67 -30.56
CA SER A 20 -9.59 25.34 -31.14
C SER A 20 -10.53 25.29 -32.33
N LEU A 21 -9.98 25.52 -33.52
CA LEU A 21 -10.69 25.37 -34.80
C LEU A 21 -10.79 23.88 -35.21
N LEU A 22 -10.41 22.96 -34.32
CA LEU A 22 -10.51 21.52 -34.49
C LEU A 22 -11.23 20.92 -33.28
N SER A 23 -12.51 21.25 -33.12
CA SER A 23 -13.41 20.44 -32.29
C SER A 23 -13.93 19.28 -33.12
N MET A 24 -13.04 18.36 -33.50
CA MET A 24 -13.46 17.00 -33.83
C MET A 24 -13.91 16.37 -32.52
N ASP A 25 -15.13 15.84 -32.46
CA ASP A 25 -15.66 15.13 -31.30
C ASP A 25 -14.69 14.03 -30.85
N GLY A 26 -13.98 14.32 -29.76
CA GLY A 26 -12.90 13.47 -29.26
C GLY A 26 -13.35 12.06 -28.88
N ASP A 27 -14.65 11.91 -28.62
CA ASP A 27 -15.28 10.63 -28.28
C ASP A 27 -15.44 9.74 -29.52
N ALA A 28 -15.83 10.28 -30.68
CA ALA A 28 -15.99 9.51 -31.90
C ALA A 28 -14.65 8.94 -32.39
N VAL A 29 -13.60 9.76 -32.31
CA VAL A 29 -12.22 9.36 -32.67
C VAL A 29 -11.65 8.39 -31.63
N GLY A 30 -11.97 8.57 -30.34
CA GLY A 30 -11.55 7.65 -29.27
C GLY A 30 -12.10 6.24 -29.46
N VAL A 31 -13.40 6.13 -29.78
CA VAL A 31 -14.05 4.85 -30.09
C VAL A 31 -13.47 4.21 -31.35
N ALA A 32 -13.15 5.01 -32.38
CA ALA A 32 -12.50 4.51 -33.59
C ALA A 32 -11.07 3.99 -33.30
N ALA A 33 -10.27 4.73 -32.54
CA ALA A 33 -8.92 4.33 -32.15
C ALA A 33 -8.93 3.04 -31.32
N GLU A 34 -9.87 2.88 -30.39
CA GLU A 34 -10.02 1.66 -29.60
C GLU A 34 -10.43 0.44 -30.44
N LYS A 35 -11.28 0.64 -31.46
CA LYS A 35 -11.59 -0.41 -32.44
C LYS A 35 -10.37 -0.78 -33.28
N VAL A 36 -9.62 0.22 -33.75
CA VAL A 36 -8.40 0.01 -34.54
C VAL A 36 -7.32 -0.68 -33.71
N ALA A 37 -7.12 -0.29 -32.44
CA ALA A 37 -6.17 -0.92 -31.53
C ALA A 37 -6.51 -2.39 -31.28
N ARG A 38 -7.79 -2.71 -31.01
CA ARG A 38 -8.24 -4.11 -30.88
C ARG A 38 -8.09 -4.90 -32.17
N PHE A 39 -8.31 -4.25 -33.32
CA PHE A 39 -8.18 -4.88 -34.62
C PHE A 39 -6.72 -5.18 -35.00
N LEU A 40 -5.80 -4.23 -34.78
CA LEU A 40 -4.37 -4.36 -35.03
C LEU A 40 -3.67 -5.29 -34.01
N GLY A 41 -4.11 -5.29 -32.75
CA GLY A 41 -3.58 -6.18 -31.71
C GLY A 41 -3.99 -7.64 -31.86
N THR A 42 -5.05 -7.90 -32.63
CA THR A 42 -5.46 -9.26 -32.99
C THR A 42 -4.70 -9.66 -34.26
N GLY A 43 -3.91 -10.74 -34.24
CA GLY A 43 -3.14 -11.24 -35.41
C GLY A 43 -3.97 -11.53 -36.68
N LYS A 44 -5.30 -11.42 -36.61
CA LYS A 44 -6.24 -11.45 -37.73
C LYS A 44 -5.97 -10.37 -38.78
N TYR A 45 -5.53 -9.16 -38.40
CA TYR A 45 -5.21 -8.12 -39.39
C TYR A 45 -4.08 -8.55 -40.32
N LEU A 46 -2.96 -9.03 -39.75
CA LEU A 46 -1.83 -9.56 -40.51
C LEU A 46 -2.25 -10.72 -41.41
N GLY A 47 -3.09 -11.63 -40.90
CA GLY A 47 -3.60 -12.75 -41.69
C GLY A 47 -4.41 -12.30 -42.92
N TRP A 48 -5.35 -11.37 -42.75
CA TRP A 48 -6.16 -10.85 -43.85
C TRP A 48 -5.33 -10.04 -44.85
N GLN A 49 -4.40 -9.23 -44.37
CA GLN A 49 -3.48 -8.46 -45.20
C GLN A 49 -2.62 -9.37 -46.09
N THR A 50 -2.07 -10.45 -45.53
CA THR A 50 -1.30 -11.44 -46.30
C THR A 50 -2.16 -12.13 -47.35
N ILE A 51 -3.38 -12.54 -47.01
CA ILE A 51 -4.30 -13.16 -47.98
C ILE A 51 -4.58 -12.23 -49.16
N ILE A 52 -4.85 -10.95 -48.90
CA ILE A 52 -5.11 -9.96 -49.95
C ILE A 52 -3.88 -9.81 -50.85
N VAL A 53 -2.69 -9.64 -50.27
CA VAL A 53 -1.44 -9.48 -51.03
C VAL A 53 -1.16 -10.73 -51.87
N THR A 54 -1.27 -11.92 -51.28
CA THR A 54 -1.08 -13.19 -52.00
C THR A 54 -2.10 -13.35 -53.13
N ALA A 55 -3.39 -13.09 -52.88
CA ALA A 55 -4.43 -13.15 -53.90
C ALA A 55 -4.16 -12.16 -55.04
N TRP A 56 -3.69 -10.95 -54.73
CA TRP A 56 -3.34 -9.94 -55.72
C TRP A 56 -2.15 -10.35 -56.59
N ILE A 57 -1.11 -10.94 -55.98
CA ILE A 57 0.04 -11.51 -56.70
C ILE A 57 -0.43 -12.64 -57.62
N LEU A 58 -1.26 -13.57 -57.13
CA LEU A 58 -1.78 -14.68 -57.93
C LEU A 58 -2.65 -14.21 -59.10
N LEU A 59 -3.50 -13.21 -58.88
CA LEU A 59 -4.32 -12.59 -59.93
C LEU A 59 -3.45 -11.89 -60.98
N ASN A 60 -2.36 -11.24 -60.58
CA ASN A 60 -1.41 -10.61 -61.49
C ASN A 60 -0.66 -11.64 -62.36
N ILE A 61 -0.23 -12.76 -61.77
CA ILE A 61 0.41 -13.86 -62.51
C ILE A 61 -0.57 -14.48 -63.51
N GLY A 62 -1.84 -14.67 -63.12
CA GLY A 62 -2.90 -15.18 -64.00
C GLY A 62 -3.33 -14.18 -65.10
N GLY A 63 -3.29 -12.88 -64.81
CA GLY A 63 -3.60 -11.79 -65.74
C GLY A 63 -2.54 -11.53 -66.82
N MET A 64 -1.45 -12.32 -66.85
CA MET A 64 -0.38 -12.22 -67.83
C MET A 64 -0.86 -12.39 -69.29
N TRP A 65 -2.02 -13.02 -69.51
CA TRP A 65 -2.66 -13.09 -70.83
C TRP A 65 -3.18 -11.74 -71.35
N TRP A 66 -3.41 -10.76 -70.46
CA TRP A 66 -3.93 -9.42 -70.79
C TRP A 66 -2.94 -8.28 -70.51
N ASN A 67 -1.73 -8.55 -70.03
CA ASN A 67 -0.71 -7.54 -69.66
C ASN A 67 -1.24 -6.44 -68.71
N TRP A 68 -2.12 -6.78 -67.78
CA TRP A 68 -2.79 -5.80 -66.91
C TRP A 68 -1.80 -5.07 -65.95
N ASP A 69 -0.70 -5.71 -65.54
CA ASP A 69 0.40 -5.07 -64.78
C ASP A 69 1.71 -5.90 -64.93
N PRO A 70 2.56 -5.59 -65.93
CA PRO A 70 3.84 -6.27 -66.16
C PRO A 70 4.83 -6.08 -65.00
N TYR A 71 5.77 -7.00 -64.84
CA TYR A 71 6.85 -6.89 -63.85
C TYR A 71 7.60 -5.55 -64.02
N PRO A 72 7.74 -4.68 -62.99
CA PRO A 72 7.62 -4.91 -61.55
C PRO A 72 6.36 -4.28 -60.91
N PHE A 73 5.17 -4.86 -61.13
CA PHE A 73 3.90 -4.59 -60.42
C PHE A 73 3.71 -3.13 -59.94
N ILE A 74 3.63 -2.18 -60.87
CA ILE A 74 3.61 -0.74 -60.57
C ILE A 74 2.38 -0.39 -59.72
N LEU A 75 1.24 -1.03 -59.98
CA LEU A 75 -0.02 -0.71 -59.33
C LEU A 75 -0.04 -1.20 -57.87
N LEU A 76 0.54 -2.36 -57.60
CA LEU A 76 0.69 -2.88 -56.23
C LEU A 76 1.57 -1.95 -55.41
N ASN A 77 2.70 -1.53 -55.98
CA ASN A 77 3.63 -0.64 -55.30
C ASN A 77 3.02 0.74 -55.03
N LEU A 78 2.26 1.27 -55.99
CA LEU A 78 1.53 2.53 -55.82
C LEU A 78 0.47 2.43 -54.71
N ALA A 79 -0.27 1.32 -54.66
CA ALA A 79 -1.27 1.07 -53.63
C ALA A 79 -0.63 0.98 -52.23
N PHE A 80 0.48 0.26 -52.08
CA PHE A 80 1.20 0.15 -50.82
C PHE A 80 1.81 1.48 -50.38
N SER A 81 2.37 2.24 -51.32
CA SER A 81 2.90 3.59 -51.07
C SER A 81 1.80 4.52 -50.54
N THR A 82 0.61 4.46 -51.14
CA THR A 82 -0.55 5.24 -50.69
C THR A 82 -1.06 4.76 -49.34
N GLN A 83 -1.07 3.44 -49.08
CA GLN A 83 -1.44 2.86 -47.79
C GLN A 83 -0.54 3.40 -46.67
N ALA A 84 0.78 3.38 -46.88
CA ALA A 84 1.75 3.91 -45.92
C ALA A 84 1.58 5.42 -45.71
N ALA A 85 1.35 6.18 -46.79
CA ALA A 85 1.15 7.62 -46.72
C ALA A 85 -0.08 8.02 -45.89
N TYR A 86 -1.19 7.27 -45.97
CA TYR A 86 -2.39 7.53 -45.17
C TYR A 86 -2.30 6.99 -43.73
N ALA A 87 -1.45 5.98 -43.49
CA ALA A 87 -1.23 5.46 -42.15
C ALA A 87 -0.56 6.50 -41.22
N ALA A 88 0.42 7.26 -41.73
CA ALA A 88 1.16 8.26 -40.96
C ALA A 88 0.27 9.30 -40.23
N PRO A 89 -0.67 10.00 -40.89
CA PRO A 89 -1.55 10.97 -40.21
C PRO A 89 -2.54 10.29 -39.24
N LEU A 90 -3.04 9.09 -39.55
CA LEU A 90 -3.91 8.35 -38.63
C LEU A 90 -3.18 7.96 -37.35
N ILE A 91 -1.94 7.49 -37.47
CA ILE A 91 -1.07 7.16 -36.34
C ILE A 91 -0.79 8.42 -35.52
N LEU A 92 -0.47 9.55 -36.17
CA LEU A 92 -0.22 10.82 -35.48
C LEU A 92 -1.45 11.30 -34.69
N LEU A 93 -2.66 11.16 -35.23
CA LEU A 93 -3.88 11.49 -34.50
C LEU A 93 -4.13 10.54 -33.32
N ALA A 94 -3.83 9.25 -33.48
CA ALA A 94 -3.92 8.28 -32.39
C ALA A 94 -2.92 8.57 -31.27
N GLN A 95 -1.68 8.93 -31.63
CA GLN A 95 -0.59 9.25 -30.70
C GLN A 95 -0.86 10.55 -29.93
N ASN A 96 -1.27 11.64 -30.59
CA ASN A 96 -1.58 12.90 -29.90
C ASN A 96 -2.63 12.72 -28.77
N ARG A 97 -3.59 11.80 -28.94
CA ARG A 97 -4.57 11.50 -27.89
C ARG A 97 -4.04 10.59 -26.79
N GLN A 98 -3.11 9.68 -27.10
CA GLN A 98 -2.41 8.91 -26.08
C GLN A 98 -1.60 9.86 -25.21
N ASP A 99 -0.83 10.77 -25.81
CA ASP A 99 -0.04 11.78 -25.10
C ASP A 99 -0.91 12.69 -24.22
N ASP A 100 -2.08 13.12 -24.70
CA ASP A 100 -3.02 13.91 -23.91
C ASP A 100 -3.58 13.15 -22.70
N ARG A 101 -3.94 11.87 -22.86
CA ARG A 101 -4.39 11.02 -21.75
C ARG A 101 -3.27 10.78 -20.75
N ASP A 102 -2.09 10.42 -21.23
CA ASP A 102 -0.92 10.16 -20.39
C ASP A 102 -0.54 11.42 -19.60
N ARG A 103 -0.65 12.60 -20.23
CA ARG A 103 -0.45 13.89 -19.55
C ARG A 103 -1.46 14.13 -18.43
N VAL A 104 -2.73 13.80 -18.62
CA VAL A 104 -3.76 13.95 -17.57
C VAL A 104 -3.45 13.01 -16.40
N THR A 105 -3.19 11.74 -16.69
CA THR A 105 -2.83 10.72 -15.68
C THR A 105 -1.60 11.14 -14.88
N LEU A 106 -0.54 11.60 -15.56
CA LEU A 106 0.69 12.08 -14.90
C LEU A 106 0.44 13.29 -13.99
N ASN A 107 -0.44 14.20 -14.39
CA ASN A 107 -0.78 15.36 -13.54
C ASN A 107 -1.58 14.96 -12.31
N GLU A 108 -2.51 14.01 -12.44
CA GLU A 108 -3.25 13.47 -11.30
C GLU A 108 -2.33 12.74 -10.33
N ASP A 109 -1.42 11.91 -10.83
CA ASP A 109 -0.45 11.19 -9.99
C ASP A 109 0.48 12.15 -9.25
N ARG A 110 0.96 13.20 -9.92
CA ARG A 110 1.75 14.25 -9.25
C ARG A 110 0.96 14.96 -8.15
N ARG A 111 -0.32 15.25 -8.40
CA ARG A 111 -1.19 15.90 -7.40
C ARG A 111 -1.43 14.98 -6.21
N ARG A 112 -1.70 13.69 -6.44
CA ARG A 112 -1.87 12.68 -5.38
C ARG A 112 -0.59 12.53 -4.56
N ALA A 113 0.57 12.41 -5.21
CA ALA A 113 1.85 12.32 -4.53
C ALA A 113 2.15 13.55 -3.65
N ALA A 114 1.81 14.75 -4.13
CA ALA A 114 1.93 15.98 -3.34
C ALA A 114 0.99 15.98 -2.12
N GLN A 115 -0.25 15.51 -2.27
CA GLN A 115 -1.21 15.38 -1.16
C GLN A 115 -0.73 14.37 -0.12
N THR A 116 -0.35 13.16 -0.55
CA THR A 116 0.17 12.13 0.37
C THR A 116 1.41 12.61 1.13
N LYS A 117 2.30 13.36 0.46
CA LYS A 117 3.45 13.99 1.13
C LYS A 117 3.01 14.97 2.21
N ALA A 118 2.08 15.88 1.89
CA ALA A 118 1.56 16.86 2.85
C ALA A 118 0.86 16.19 4.04
N ASP A 119 0.04 15.17 3.80
CA ASP A 119 -0.64 14.41 4.86
C ASP A 119 0.37 13.70 5.77
N THR A 120 1.44 13.14 5.18
CA THR A 120 2.51 12.50 5.95
C THR A 120 3.28 13.52 6.80
N GLU A 121 3.62 14.68 6.24
CA GLU A 121 4.28 15.76 6.98
C GLU A 121 3.40 16.30 8.11
N PHE A 122 2.09 16.41 7.87
CA PHE A 122 1.10 16.80 8.88
C PHE A 122 1.05 15.77 10.02
N LEU A 123 0.85 14.49 9.69
CA LEU A 123 0.82 13.41 10.68
C LEU A 123 2.12 13.32 11.48
N ALA A 124 3.27 13.51 10.84
CA ALA A 124 4.56 13.52 11.52
C ALA A 124 4.68 14.69 12.51
N ARG A 125 4.18 15.88 12.14
CA ARG A 125 4.16 17.06 13.03
C ARG A 125 3.20 16.87 14.20
N GLU A 126 2.01 16.36 13.94
CA GLU A 126 1.02 16.05 14.97
C GLU A 126 1.56 15.00 15.95
N LEU A 127 2.16 13.92 15.44
CA LEU A 127 2.78 12.88 16.25
C LEU A 127 3.93 13.44 17.11
N ALA A 128 4.76 14.33 16.56
CA ALA A 128 5.81 15.00 17.31
C ALA A 128 5.24 15.88 18.45
N GLY A 129 4.16 16.62 18.18
CA GLY A 129 3.46 17.40 19.19
C GLY A 129 2.88 16.54 20.31
N VAL A 130 2.18 15.47 19.95
CA VAL A 130 1.63 14.48 20.90
C VAL A 130 2.74 13.85 21.74
N ARG A 131 3.88 13.50 21.11
CA ARG A 131 5.04 12.92 21.81
C ARG A 131 5.62 13.88 22.84
N ILE A 132 5.72 15.18 22.53
CA ILE A 132 6.22 16.18 23.48
C ILE A 132 5.25 16.33 24.65
N ALA A 133 3.94 16.47 24.36
CA ALA A 133 2.91 16.59 25.39
C ALA A 133 2.85 15.38 26.34
N LEU A 134 2.98 14.15 25.81
CA LEU A 134 3.05 12.94 26.63
C LEU A 134 4.37 12.81 27.40
N GLY A 135 5.49 13.17 26.75
CA GLY A 135 6.83 13.11 27.34
C GLY A 135 7.02 14.08 28.50
N GLU A 136 6.33 15.21 28.50
CA GLU A 136 6.50 16.28 29.49
C GLU A 136 5.63 16.10 30.75
N THR A 137 4.55 15.32 30.72
CA THR A 137 3.57 15.27 31.83
C THR A 137 3.23 13.89 32.37
N VAL A 138 3.36 12.80 31.59
CA VAL A 138 2.74 11.52 32.00
C VAL A 138 3.73 10.38 32.18
N THR A 139 4.90 10.34 31.54
CA THR A 139 5.68 9.09 31.64
C THR A 139 6.54 9.01 32.89
N ARG A 140 7.21 10.09 33.32
CA ARG A 140 8.19 9.95 34.41
C ARG A 140 7.54 9.89 35.79
N ASP A 141 6.68 10.86 36.08
CA ASP A 141 6.12 10.98 37.44
C ASP A 141 5.02 9.96 37.69
N TYR A 142 4.20 9.64 36.68
CA TYR A 142 3.18 8.58 36.80
C TYR A 142 3.81 7.18 36.92
N LEU A 143 4.78 6.80 36.07
CA LEU A 143 5.43 5.48 36.23
C LEU A 143 6.16 5.39 37.57
N ARG A 144 6.77 6.48 38.04
CA ARG A 144 7.41 6.48 39.36
C ARG A 144 6.39 6.29 40.48
N HIS A 145 5.26 6.99 40.42
CA HIS A 145 4.21 6.91 41.42
C HIS A 145 3.58 5.51 41.46
N GLU A 146 3.27 4.92 40.30
CA GLU A 146 2.71 3.58 40.21
C GLU A 146 3.69 2.50 40.71
N LEU A 147 5.00 2.66 40.44
CA LEU A 147 6.04 1.78 41.00
C LEU A 147 6.17 1.92 42.52
N GLU A 148 6.07 3.13 43.07
CA GLU A 148 6.06 3.39 44.52
C GLU A 148 4.82 2.78 45.19
N ASP A 149 3.65 2.91 44.60
CA ASP A 149 2.41 2.31 45.09
C ASP A 149 2.49 0.78 45.09
N LEU A 150 2.95 0.17 43.99
CA LEU A 150 3.18 -1.28 43.92
C LEU A 150 4.17 -1.76 44.99
N THR A 151 5.26 -1.02 45.19
CA THR A 151 6.27 -1.33 46.23
C THR A 151 5.65 -1.28 47.63
N THR A 152 4.84 -0.25 47.90
CA THR A 152 4.17 -0.07 49.18
C THR A 152 3.15 -1.18 49.45
N VAL A 153 2.41 -1.60 48.43
CA VAL A 153 1.47 -2.73 48.52
C VAL A 153 2.22 -4.04 48.82
N LEU A 154 3.35 -4.29 48.15
CA LEU A 154 4.18 -5.46 48.40
C LEU A 154 4.72 -5.48 49.84
N GLN A 155 5.25 -4.36 50.34
CA GLN A 155 5.74 -4.25 51.73
C GLN A 155 4.62 -4.48 52.76
N ARG A 156 3.41 -4.00 52.48
CA ARG A 156 2.24 -4.23 53.34
C ARG A 156 1.86 -5.70 53.39
N ILE A 157 1.95 -6.41 52.26
CA ILE A 157 1.70 -7.85 52.20
C ILE A 157 2.78 -8.61 52.96
N GLU A 158 4.05 -8.24 52.77
CA GLU A 158 5.19 -8.84 53.47
C GLU A 158 5.08 -8.66 55.00
N GLY A 159 4.78 -7.45 55.48
CA GLY A 159 4.55 -7.21 56.91
C GLY A 159 3.39 -8.01 57.49
N ARG A 160 2.30 -8.20 56.72
CA ARG A 160 1.18 -9.07 57.13
C ARG A 160 1.57 -10.55 57.20
N LEU A 161 2.48 -11.00 56.34
CA LEU A 161 3.02 -12.35 56.35
C LEU A 161 3.95 -12.56 57.54
N ASP A 162 4.80 -11.59 57.86
CA ASP A 162 5.67 -11.61 59.05
C ASP A 162 4.86 -11.60 60.36
N ASP A 163 3.83 -10.76 60.46
CA ASP A 163 2.93 -10.73 61.62
C ASP A 163 2.17 -12.06 61.78
N ALA A 164 1.71 -12.66 60.67
CA ALA A 164 1.05 -13.96 60.68
C ALA A 164 2.01 -15.12 61.00
N ALA A 165 3.30 -15.00 60.64
CA ALA A 165 4.34 -15.94 61.01
C ALA A 165 4.76 -15.81 62.48
N ALA A 166 4.70 -14.60 63.05
CA ALA A 166 4.96 -14.32 64.45
C ALA A 166 3.82 -14.80 65.38
N ASP A 167 2.58 -14.84 64.90
CA ASP A 167 1.40 -15.33 65.63
C ASP A 167 1.15 -16.84 65.45
N ALA A 168 2.01 -17.54 64.68
CA ALA A 168 1.95 -18.99 64.57
C ALA A 168 2.43 -19.64 65.90
N PRO A 169 1.58 -20.42 66.60
CA PRO A 169 1.98 -21.07 67.85
C PRO A 169 3.08 -22.10 67.55
N VAL A 170 4.23 -21.92 68.19
CA VAL A 170 5.35 -22.85 68.17
C VAL A 170 4.98 -24.07 69.04
N ASP A 171 4.14 -24.96 68.52
CA ASP A 171 3.89 -26.26 69.13
C ASP A 171 5.00 -27.24 68.72
N LEU A 172 6.13 -27.22 69.44
CA LEU A 172 7.14 -28.27 69.34
C LEU A 172 8.01 -28.39 70.61
N GLU A 173 7.44 -28.26 71.81
CA GLU A 173 8.16 -28.62 73.04
C GLU A 173 7.21 -28.83 74.24
N TYR A 174 6.58 -30.03 74.38
CA TYR A 174 6.22 -30.70 75.65
C TYR A 174 5.32 -31.93 75.39
N MET A 175 5.92 -33.11 75.27
CA MET A 175 5.29 -34.43 75.45
C MET A 175 6.44 -35.40 75.72
N GLY A 176 6.61 -36.05 76.88
CA GLY A 176 5.92 -36.03 78.15
C GLY A 176 6.82 -36.77 79.14
N ASP A 177 7.21 -36.10 80.22
CA ASP A 177 7.87 -36.71 81.37
C ASP A 177 6.79 -37.16 82.36
N ASP A 178 6.12 -38.30 82.11
CA ASP A 178 5.08 -38.78 83.04
C ASP A 178 4.99 -40.30 83.19
N GLU A 179 6.12 -41.02 83.08
CA GLU A 179 6.20 -42.46 83.39
C GLU A 179 7.17 -42.80 84.54
N ARG A 180 7.28 -41.95 85.57
CA ARG A 180 8.13 -42.24 86.75
C ARG A 180 7.40 -42.66 88.03
N ARG A 181 6.08 -42.89 88.03
CA ARG A 181 5.38 -43.33 89.27
C ARG A 181 4.14 -44.20 89.02
N ALA A 182 4.31 -45.50 88.77
CA ALA A 182 3.38 -46.53 89.27
C ALA A 182 3.95 -47.97 89.11
N GLY A 183 4.11 -48.68 90.23
CA GLY A 183 4.22 -50.15 90.34
C GLY A 183 5.58 -50.76 89.95
N LEU A 184 6.49 -51.09 90.87
CA LEU A 184 6.46 -52.32 91.69
C LEU A 184 5.75 -53.50 91.00
N ASP A 185 6.50 -54.36 90.30
CA ASP A 185 6.78 -55.72 90.77
C ASP A 185 7.93 -56.36 89.96
N SER A 186 8.80 -57.11 90.63
CA SER A 186 9.80 -58.01 90.05
C SER A 186 9.25 -59.45 90.11
N PRO A 187 9.92 -60.51 89.60
CA PRO A 187 10.99 -60.64 88.61
C PRO A 187 10.62 -61.69 87.54
N SER A 188 11.60 -62.07 86.72
CA SER A 188 11.88 -63.44 86.21
C SER A 188 11.69 -63.73 84.71
N GLY A 189 12.68 -64.46 84.17
CA GLY A 189 12.63 -65.13 82.86
C GLY A 189 13.38 -64.38 81.75
N GLN A 190 14.69 -64.52 81.57
CA GLN A 190 15.38 -65.58 80.80
C GLN A 190 14.90 -65.79 79.35
N HIS A 191 15.90 -66.06 78.49
CA HIS A 191 15.86 -66.53 77.10
C HIS A 191 15.49 -65.48 76.04
N ASN A 192 16.02 -65.52 74.83
CA ASN A 192 17.20 -66.14 74.22
C ASN A 192 17.27 -65.56 72.80
N GLU A 193 18.45 -65.65 72.22
CA GLU A 193 18.79 -65.62 70.80
C GLU A 193 17.66 -65.95 69.80
N SER A 194 17.65 -65.25 68.66
CA SER A 194 18.02 -65.84 67.35
C SER A 194 17.34 -65.16 66.17
N SER A 195 18.20 -64.85 65.19
CA SER A 195 17.99 -64.86 63.72
C SER A 195 17.31 -63.67 63.04
#